data_AF-D8V867-F1
#
_entry.id   AF-D8V867-F1
#
_cell.length_a   1.000
_cell.length_b   1.000
_cell.length_c   1.000
_cell.angle_alpha   90.00
_cell.angle_beta   90.00
_cell.angle_gamma   90.00
#
_symmetry.space_group_name_H-M   'P 1'
#
loop_
_entity.id
_entity.type
_entity.pdbx_description
1 polymer ?
#
loop_
_entity_poly.entity_id
_entity_poly.type
_entity_poly.pdbx_seq_one_letter_code
_entity_poly.pdbx_strand_id
1 'polypeptide(L)' 'VAAIAAHKIPDSIDVVVAPSAVHLSTAIAANTSKQLKIAAQNVYLEGNGAWTGETSVEMLQDMGLEYVIIG' A
#
# COMPACT_ATOMS: atom_id res chain seq x y z
N VAL A 1 -4.05 -3.22 -10.26
CA VAL A 1 -2.63 -2.80 -10.23
C VAL A 1 -1.93 -3.06 -11.55
N ALA A 2 -1.77 -4.31 -12.00
CA ALA A 2 -1.04 -4.65 -13.24
C ALA A 2 -1.46 -3.80 -14.46
N ALA A 3 -2.78 -3.62 -14.67
CA ALA A 3 -3.29 -2.78 -15.74
C ALA A 3 -2.81 -1.32 -15.65
N ILE A 4 -2.77 -0.72 -14.45
CA ILE A 4 -2.28 0.64 -14.22
C ILE A 4 -0.75 0.69 -14.41
N ALA A 5 -0.03 -0.28 -13.84
CA ALA A 5 1.42 -0.36 -13.91
C ALA A 5 1.96 -0.50 -15.36
N ALA A 6 1.15 -1.04 -16.28
CA ALA A 6 1.49 -1.14 -17.70
C ALA A 6 1.41 0.19 -18.47
N HIS A 7 0.81 1.24 -17.88
CA HIS A 7 0.69 2.55 -18.53
C HIS A 7 1.86 3.46 -18.16
N LYS A 8 2.24 4.33 -19.10
CA LYS A 8 3.18 5.42 -18.83
C LYS A 8 2.51 6.45 -17.93
N ILE A 9 3.00 6.56 -16.70
CA ILE A 9 2.65 7.64 -15.78
C ILE A 9 3.60 8.81 -16.08
N PRO A 10 3.12 10.07 -16.16
CA PRO A 10 4.00 11.23 -16.26
C PRO A 10 4.71 11.50 -14.93
N ASP A 11 5.98 11.91 -14.97
CA ASP A 11 6.76 12.19 -13.75
C ASP A 11 6.20 13.35 -12.90
N SER A 12 5.29 14.17 -13.46
CA SER A 12 4.60 15.25 -12.75
C SER A 12 3.37 14.79 -11.96
N ILE A 13 3.07 13.48 -11.92
CA ILE A 13 1.86 12.92 -11.31
C ILE A 13 2.22 11.79 -10.37
N ASP A 14 1.86 11.92 -9.10
CA ASP A 14 1.92 10.84 -8.13
C ASP A 14 0.65 9.99 -8.20
N VAL A 15 0.82 8.69 -8.46
CA VAL A 15 -0.29 7.72 -8.47
C VAL A 15 -0.10 6.72 -7.34
N VAL A 16 -1.08 6.65 -6.45
CA VAL A 16 -1.10 5.72 -5.32
C VAL A 16 -2.39 4.90 -5.36
N VAL A 17 -2.29 3.59 -5.16
CA VAL A 17 -3.48 2.69 -5.08
C VAL A 17 -3.52 2.02 -3.71
N ALA A 18 -4.67 2.14 -3.05
CA ALA A 18 -4.93 1.54 -1.74
C ALA A 18 -5.97 0.40 -1.83
N PRO A 19 -5.55 -0.86 -2.12
CA PRO A 19 -6.46 -2.00 -2.11
C PRO A 19 -6.87 -2.37 -0.67
N SER A 20 -7.86 -3.25 -0.53
CA SER A 20 -8.17 -3.84 0.77
C SER A 20 -6.96 -4.63 1.31
N ALA A 21 -6.84 -4.71 2.64
CA ALA A 21 -5.69 -5.34 3.30
C ALA A 21 -5.43 -6.78 2.80
N VAL A 22 -6.51 -7.56 2.57
CA VAL A 22 -6.45 -8.94 2.04
C VAL A 22 -5.85 -9.05 0.64
N HIS A 23 -5.72 -7.96 -0.10
CA HIS A 23 -5.16 -7.91 -1.45
C HIS A 23 -3.83 -7.17 -1.53
N LEU A 24 -3.26 -6.70 -0.41
CA LEU A 24 -2.03 -5.92 -0.39
C LEU A 24 -0.85 -6.69 -1.00
N SER A 25 -0.60 -7.93 -0.57
CA SER A 25 0.51 -8.73 -1.09
C SER A 25 0.39 -8.99 -2.59
N THR A 26 -0.82 -9.30 -3.07
CA THR A 26 -1.10 -9.48 -4.49
C THR A 26 -0.92 -8.18 -5.28
N ALA A 27 -1.33 -7.05 -4.74
CA ALA A 27 -1.16 -5.74 -5.34
C ALA A 27 0.32 -5.36 -5.48
N ILE A 28 1.12 -5.58 -4.42
CA ILE A 28 2.57 -5.36 -4.44
C ILE A 28 3.23 -6.21 -5.52
N ALA A 29 2.96 -7.52 -5.54
CA ALA A 29 3.54 -8.44 -6.51
C ALA A 29 3.14 -8.10 -7.96
N ALA A 30 1.93 -7.57 -8.17
CA ALA A 30 1.45 -7.17 -9.48
C ALA A 30 1.95 -5.80 -9.94
N ASN A 31 2.65 -5.03 -9.09
CA ASN A 31 3.16 -3.72 -9.44
C ASN A 31 4.55 -3.81 -10.09
N THR A 32 4.60 -3.62 -11.41
CA THR A 32 5.85 -3.61 -12.18
C THR A 32 6.37 -2.19 -12.44
N SER A 33 5.66 -1.15 -12.00
CA SER A 33 6.02 0.25 -12.23
C SER A 33 6.62 0.88 -10.98
N LYS A 34 7.75 1.58 -11.14
CA LYS A 34 8.36 2.37 -10.05
C LYS A 34 7.59 3.67 -9.74
N GLN A 35 6.76 4.12 -10.68
CA GLN A 35 5.99 5.36 -10.54
C GLN A 35 4.62 5.13 -9.89
N LEU A 36 4.14 3.88 -9.88
CA LEU A 36 2.94 3.51 -9.16
C LEU A 36 3.32 3.12 -7.73
N LYS A 37 2.72 3.78 -6.74
CA LYS A 37 2.87 3.43 -5.33
C LYS A 37 1.68 2.62 -4.83
N ILE A 38 1.92 1.75 -3.86
CA ILE A 38 0.89 0.98 -3.16
C ILE A 38 0.77 1.55 -1.75
N ALA A 39 -0.46 1.69 -1.28
CA ALA A 39 -0.77 2.13 0.08
C ALA A 39 -1.69 1.12 0.79
N ALA A 40 -1.72 1.16 2.11
CA ALA A 40 -2.80 0.54 2.87
C ALA A 40 -3.97 1.51 3.03
N GLN A 41 -5.14 0.98 3.38
CA GLN A 41 -6.33 1.78 3.63
C GLN A 41 -6.45 2.29 5.06
N ASN A 42 -5.79 1.63 6.02
CA ASN A 42 -5.84 2.01 7.43
C ASN A 42 -4.62 1.43 8.17
N VAL A 43 -4.29 2.03 9.32
CA VAL A 43 -3.47 1.43 10.37
C VAL A 43 -4.11 1.74 11.73
N TYR A 44 -3.76 0.94 12.72
CA TYR A 44 -4.10 1.23 14.09
C TYR A 44 -3.23 2.36 14.66
N LEU A 45 -3.74 3.03 15.70
CA LEU A 45 -3.08 4.17 16.33
C LEU A 45 -1.75 3.78 17.02
N GLU A 46 -1.67 2.54 17.48
CA GLU A 46 -0.48 2.00 18.14
C GLU A 46 0.28 1.03 17.22
N GLY A 47 1.56 0.81 17.56
CA GLY A 47 2.38 -0.21 16.91
C GLY A 47 1.95 -1.64 17.27
N ASN A 48 2.87 -2.59 17.08
CA ASN A 48 2.61 -4.00 17.37
C ASN A 48 2.11 -4.25 18.81
N GLY A 49 1.02 -5.01 18.95
CA GLY A 49 0.41 -5.29 20.26
C GLY A 49 -0.79 -6.21 20.20
N ALA A 50 -1.55 -6.29 21.30
CA ALA A 50 -2.72 -7.15 21.45
C ALA A 50 -3.99 -6.52 20.82
N TRP A 51 -3.88 -6.15 19.54
CA TRP A 51 -4.91 -5.45 18.76
C TRP A 51 -5.49 -6.41 17.71
N THR A 52 -6.36 -7.33 18.13
CA THR A 52 -6.88 -8.37 17.23
C THR A 52 -7.62 -7.77 16.03
N GLY A 53 -7.19 -8.12 14.82
CA GLY A 53 -7.78 -7.68 13.56
C GLY A 53 -7.18 -6.41 12.97
N GLU A 54 -6.31 -5.74 13.73
CA GLU A 54 -5.69 -4.48 13.33
C GLU A 54 -4.36 -4.67 12.59
N THR A 55 -3.95 -3.64 11.85
CA THR A 55 -2.67 -3.58 11.13
C THR A 55 -1.83 -2.44 11.68
N SER A 56 -0.58 -2.72 12.05
CA SER A 56 0.36 -1.69 12.53
C SER A 56 1.13 -1.05 11.38
N VAL A 57 1.71 0.13 11.62
CA VAL A 57 2.60 0.79 10.66
C VAL A 57 3.84 -0.08 10.40
N GLU A 58 4.38 -0.75 11.42
CA GLU A 58 5.57 -1.59 11.29
C GLU A 58 5.33 -2.78 10.35
N MET A 59 4.14 -3.38 10.38
CA MET A 59 3.76 -4.45 9.45
C MET A 59 3.76 -3.95 7.99
N LEU A 60 3.21 -2.76 7.75
CA LEU A 60 3.18 -2.18 6.40
C LEU A 60 4.59 -1.80 5.92
N GLN A 61 5.43 -1.26 6.80
CA GLN A 61 6.81 -0.94 6.48
C GLN A 61 7.64 -2.19 6.16
N ASP A 62 7.43 -3.29 6.89
CA ASP A 62 8.05 -4.60 6.58
C ASP A 62 7.64 -5.13 5.20
N MET A 63 6.41 -4.84 4.78
CA MET A 63 5.92 -5.12 3.41
C MET A 63 6.47 -4.15 2.35
N GLY A 64 7.24 -3.14 2.72
CA GLY A 64 7.81 -2.12 1.82
C GLY A 64 6.83 -1.01 1.42
N LEU A 65 5.75 -0.80 2.18
CA LEU A 65 4.80 0.28 1.93
C LEU A 65 5.27 1.60 2.55
N GLU A 66 5.10 2.68 1.81
CA GLU A 66 5.45 4.05 2.21
C GLU A 66 4.22 4.89 2.59
N TYR A 67 3.00 4.44 2.23
CA TYR A 67 1.78 5.23 2.30
C TYR A 67 0.64 4.45 2.98
N VAL A 68 -0.19 5.16 3.72
CA VAL A 68 -1.46 4.69 4.27
C VAL A 68 -2.48 5.83 4.30
N ILE A 69 -3.73 5.54 4.00
CA ILE A 69 -4.84 6.49 4.14
C ILE A 69 -5.24 6.55 5.62
N ILE A 70 -5.44 7.76 6.16
CA ILE A 70 -5.92 7.99 7.52
C ILE A 70 -7.04 9.06 7.46
N GLY A 71 -8.09 8.87 8.25
CA GLY A 71 -9.23 9.77 8.38
C GLY A 71 -9.96 9.57 9.69
#